data_AF-A0A1G4TF78-F1
#
_entry.id   AF-A0A1G4TF78-F1
#
_cell.length_a   1.000
_cell.length_b   1.000
_cell.length_c   1.000
_cell.angle_alpha   90.00
_cell.angle_beta   90.00
_cell.angle_gamma   90.00
#
_symmetry.space_group_name_H-M   'P 1'
#
loop_
_entity.id
_entity.type
_entity.pdbx_description
1 polymer ?
#
loop_
_entity_poly.entity_id
_entity_poly.type
_entity_poly.pdbx_seq_one_letter_code
_entity_poly.pdbx_strand_id
1 'polypeptide(L)'
;MSDGVDALKAGQRLAVIDILRGLIIVIMALDHVRRYTHISGFALDPMDFHVSNPILFAMRWSAHLCAPAFVFLAGVSAWLQYVRLPDIRRLSIFLLSRGVWLMVVEVTIVGLGWSFGWPVPVLLGILWAIGWSMIALAGLVYLPRKWVLIVGLVITLGHNLLDSIHASQLGMFGIVWNFLYEPRLFSLGGMPVLALSYSVLAWIGVIALGYGMGHIFLTPDRDRRLMLLGAGLLILFLTLRGGNFYGDPRPWAMQAHLEDTVMDFMNVQKYPPSLLYLCVTLGVVLLLAPWLERLPARLERILGTFGAVPLMAYVAHLYIVHAVAIVAHLAMGKPLTGAFNSLYMSIKHPTALQGTDLPLWMVWVCWVIVIALLYPVCRWWLGIKQRHKNWWLAYL
;
A
#
# COMPACT_ATOMS: atom_id res chain seq x y z
N MET A 1 0.62 -30.65 -7.13
CA MET A 1 1.64 -29.60 -7.35
C MET A 1 2.02 -29.48 -8.82
N SER A 2 2.09 -30.58 -9.59
CA SER A 2 2.34 -30.55 -11.05
C SER A 2 1.36 -29.63 -11.77
N ASP A 3 0.05 -29.82 -11.57
CA ASP A 3 -0.96 -29.18 -12.40
C ASP A 3 -0.94 -27.64 -12.33
N GLY A 4 -0.74 -27.07 -11.13
CA GLY A 4 -0.61 -25.62 -10.94
C GLY A 4 0.72 -25.05 -11.47
N VAL A 5 1.79 -25.82 -11.42
CA VAL A 5 3.10 -25.43 -11.99
C VAL A 5 3.05 -25.50 -13.52
N ASP A 6 2.40 -26.53 -14.07
CA ASP A 6 2.28 -26.74 -15.50
C ASP A 6 1.35 -25.68 -16.14
N ALA A 7 0.25 -25.33 -15.47
CA ALA A 7 -0.61 -24.21 -15.84
C ALA A 7 0.14 -22.86 -15.90
N LEU A 8 0.99 -22.58 -14.91
CA LEU A 8 1.83 -21.38 -14.90
C LEU A 8 2.88 -21.39 -16.01
N LYS A 9 3.53 -22.53 -16.25
CA LYS A 9 4.49 -22.69 -17.36
C LYS A 9 3.81 -22.51 -18.72
N ALA A 10 2.55 -22.94 -18.86
CA ALA A 10 1.70 -22.67 -20.01
C ALA A 10 1.27 -21.19 -20.13
N GLY A 11 1.63 -20.34 -19.16
CA GLY A 11 1.43 -18.90 -19.20
C GLY A 11 0.11 -18.40 -18.60
N GLN A 12 -0.64 -19.27 -17.90
CA GLN A 12 -1.84 -18.85 -17.19
C GLN A 12 -1.48 -17.91 -16.03
N ARG A 13 -2.25 -16.82 -15.86
CA ARG A 13 -2.15 -15.93 -14.71
C ARG A 13 -3.05 -16.45 -13.59
N LEU A 14 -2.63 -16.28 -12.35
CA LEU A 14 -3.50 -16.56 -11.20
C LEU A 14 -4.49 -15.40 -11.02
N ALA A 15 -5.75 -15.63 -11.40
CA ALA A 15 -6.81 -14.64 -11.36
C ALA A 15 -6.95 -13.99 -9.97
N VAL A 16 -6.87 -14.78 -8.88
CA VAL A 16 -6.95 -14.27 -7.50
C VAL A 16 -5.98 -13.14 -7.20
N ILE A 17 -4.75 -13.17 -7.73
CA ILE A 17 -3.75 -12.12 -7.46
C ILE A 17 -4.19 -10.81 -8.10
N ASP A 18 -4.66 -10.86 -9.35
CA ASP A 18 -5.09 -9.69 -10.08
C ASP A 18 -6.43 -9.16 -9.51
N ILE A 19 -7.40 -10.03 -9.19
CA ILE A 19 -8.68 -9.61 -8.58
C ILE A 19 -8.42 -8.93 -7.23
N LEU A 20 -7.56 -9.52 -6.38
CA LEU A 20 -7.22 -8.98 -5.07
C LEU A 20 -6.56 -7.60 -5.18
N ARG A 21 -5.56 -7.45 -6.06
CA ARG A 21 -4.93 -6.14 -6.34
C ARG A 21 -5.96 -5.13 -6.83
N GLY A 22 -6.88 -5.56 -7.69
CA GLY A 22 -7.94 -4.71 -8.21
C GLY A 22 -8.89 -4.19 -7.13
N LEU A 23 -9.34 -5.08 -6.23
CA LEU A 23 -10.16 -4.70 -5.09
C LEU A 23 -9.44 -3.68 -4.21
N ILE A 24 -8.16 -3.93 -3.92
CA ILE A 24 -7.33 -3.05 -3.12
C ILE A 24 -7.20 -1.65 -3.77
N ILE A 25 -7.02 -1.57 -5.09
CA ILE A 25 -6.98 -0.28 -5.82
C ILE A 25 -8.30 0.47 -5.66
N VAL A 26 -9.42 -0.22 -5.79
CA VAL A 26 -10.76 0.37 -5.65
C VAL A 26 -10.95 0.94 -4.23
N ILE A 27 -10.52 0.21 -3.19
CA ILE A 27 -10.56 0.67 -1.80
C ILE A 27 -9.59 1.85 -1.57
N MET A 28 -8.36 1.75 -2.07
CA MET A 28 -7.34 2.82 -1.97
C MET A 28 -7.86 4.13 -2.56
N ALA A 29 -8.52 4.06 -3.73
CA ALA A 29 -9.05 5.23 -4.40
C ALA A 29 -10.06 5.98 -3.53
N LEU A 30 -10.83 5.29 -2.66
CA LEU A 30 -11.76 5.94 -1.74
C LEU A 30 -11.05 6.85 -0.73
N ASP A 31 -9.97 6.38 -0.07
CA ASP A 31 -9.18 7.22 0.85
C ASP A 31 -8.53 8.40 0.11
N HIS A 32 -8.08 8.19 -1.13
CA HIS A 32 -7.47 9.24 -1.92
C HIS A 32 -8.50 10.28 -2.36
N VAL A 33 -9.69 9.88 -2.80
CA VAL A 33 -10.79 10.81 -3.11
C VAL A 33 -11.17 11.61 -1.89
N ARG A 34 -11.36 10.95 -0.73
CA ARG A 34 -11.64 11.62 0.55
C ARG A 34 -10.59 12.70 0.84
N ARG A 35 -9.30 12.39 0.69
CA ARG A 35 -8.19 13.33 0.94
C ARG A 35 -8.24 14.59 0.08
N TYR A 36 -8.79 14.54 -1.13
CA TYR A 36 -8.93 15.71 -1.99
C TYR A 36 -10.30 16.38 -1.90
N THR A 37 -11.28 15.81 -1.19
CA THR A 37 -12.67 16.30 -1.19
C THR A 37 -13.28 16.56 0.20
N HIS A 38 -12.69 16.06 1.29
CA HIS A 38 -13.34 16.08 2.61
C HIS A 38 -12.34 16.26 3.78
N ILE A 39 -12.83 16.94 4.84
CA ILE A 39 -12.28 17.24 6.20
C ILE A 39 -10.96 18.01 6.25
N SER A 40 -10.82 19.09 5.51
CA SER A 40 -9.62 19.91 5.41
C SER A 40 -8.45 19.18 4.72
N GLY A 41 -8.77 18.18 3.89
CA GLY A 41 -7.85 17.44 3.05
C GLY A 41 -6.77 16.66 3.79
N PHE A 42 -5.51 17.08 3.63
CA PHE A 42 -4.35 16.47 4.30
C PHE A 42 -4.12 17.00 5.73
N ALA A 43 -4.89 17.99 6.20
CA ALA A 43 -4.63 18.67 7.48
C ALA A 43 -5.09 17.90 8.73
N LEU A 44 -6.08 17.01 8.60
CA LEU A 44 -6.63 16.25 9.73
C LEU A 44 -6.40 14.75 9.53
N ASP A 45 -5.93 14.07 10.59
CA ASP A 45 -5.74 12.62 10.59
C ASP A 45 -7.07 11.92 10.89
N PRO A 46 -7.66 11.15 9.95
CA PRO A 46 -8.93 10.46 10.19
C PRO A 46 -8.81 9.30 11.18
N MET A 47 -7.58 8.89 11.51
CA MET A 47 -7.31 7.88 12.53
C MET A 47 -7.35 8.46 13.95
N ASP A 48 -7.35 9.78 14.11
CA ASP A 48 -7.57 10.42 15.40
C ASP A 48 -9.07 10.43 15.71
N PHE A 49 -9.49 9.51 16.58
CA PHE A 49 -10.89 9.34 16.95
C PHE A 49 -11.45 10.49 17.81
N HIS A 50 -10.59 11.38 18.35
CA HIS A 50 -11.07 12.56 19.07
C HIS A 50 -11.64 13.65 18.15
N VAL A 51 -11.22 13.67 16.88
CA VAL A 51 -11.61 14.70 15.90
C VAL A 51 -12.27 14.11 14.64
N SER A 52 -12.21 12.79 14.49
CA SER A 52 -12.81 12.03 13.37
C SER A 52 -14.17 11.46 13.75
N ASN A 53 -14.78 10.73 12.82
CA ASN A 53 -16.00 9.95 13.08
C ASN A 53 -15.84 8.52 12.52
N PRO A 54 -16.71 7.57 12.94
CA PRO A 54 -16.57 6.16 12.57
C PRO A 54 -16.54 5.89 11.06
N ILE A 55 -17.25 6.68 10.25
CA ILE A 55 -17.30 6.48 8.79
C ILE A 55 -15.95 6.83 8.16
N LEU A 56 -15.34 7.92 8.59
CA LEU A 56 -14.05 8.39 8.05
C LEU A 56 -12.89 7.52 8.54
N PHE A 57 -12.95 7.13 9.81
CA PHE A 57 -12.04 6.16 10.38
C PHE A 57 -12.10 4.87 9.57
N ALA A 58 -13.30 4.34 9.31
CA ALA A 58 -13.48 3.11 8.51
C ALA A 58 -12.95 3.28 7.06
N MET A 59 -13.22 4.42 6.40
CA MET A 59 -12.65 4.71 5.09
C MET A 59 -11.12 4.66 5.11
N ARG A 60 -10.49 5.37 6.07
CA ARG A 60 -9.03 5.46 6.19
C ARG A 60 -8.40 4.12 6.58
N TRP A 61 -9.01 3.41 7.51
CA TRP A 61 -8.59 2.10 7.98
C TRP A 61 -8.70 1.06 6.86
N SER A 62 -9.76 1.08 6.04
CA SER A 62 -9.88 0.16 4.91
C SER A 62 -8.70 0.26 3.92
N ALA A 63 -8.17 1.48 3.70
CA ALA A 63 -7.00 1.69 2.87
C ALA A 63 -5.69 1.17 3.51
N HIS A 64 -5.69 0.80 4.80
CA HIS A 64 -4.53 0.17 5.44
C HIS A 64 -4.21 -1.20 4.84
N LEU A 65 -5.19 -1.88 4.24
CA LEU A 65 -4.99 -3.15 3.54
C LEU A 65 -4.04 -3.02 2.34
N CYS A 66 -3.88 -1.82 1.78
CA CYS A 66 -3.27 -1.64 0.47
C CYS A 66 -1.78 -1.93 0.44
N ALA A 67 -1.00 -1.26 1.29
CA ALA A 67 0.46 -1.37 1.27
C ALA A 67 0.94 -2.79 1.62
N PRO A 68 0.47 -3.45 2.70
CA PRO A 68 0.86 -4.82 3.03
C PRO A 68 0.53 -5.82 1.93
N ALA A 69 -0.68 -5.75 1.37
CA ALA A 69 -1.09 -6.66 0.31
C ALA A 69 -0.26 -6.48 -0.96
N PHE A 70 0.02 -5.24 -1.39
CA PHE A 70 0.84 -5.01 -2.58
C PHE A 70 2.27 -5.50 -2.40
N VAL A 71 2.90 -5.22 -1.27
CA VAL A 71 4.27 -5.65 -0.98
C VAL A 71 4.35 -7.17 -0.86
N PHE A 72 3.41 -7.79 -0.14
CA PHE A 72 3.33 -9.26 -0.02
C PHE A 72 3.12 -9.93 -1.38
N LEU A 73 2.14 -9.46 -2.17
CA LEU A 73 1.85 -10.01 -3.50
C LEU A 73 2.98 -9.74 -4.50
N ALA A 74 3.78 -8.70 -4.33
CA ALA A 74 5.00 -8.49 -5.12
C ALA A 74 6.01 -9.61 -4.86
N GLY A 75 6.22 -9.98 -3.60
CA GLY A 75 7.04 -11.12 -3.22
C GLY A 75 6.51 -12.44 -3.79
N VAL A 76 5.20 -12.69 -3.65
CA VAL A 76 4.54 -13.87 -4.25
C VAL A 76 4.77 -13.89 -5.76
N SER A 77 4.60 -12.76 -6.46
CA SER A 77 4.79 -12.68 -7.90
C SER A 77 6.22 -12.96 -8.33
N ALA A 78 7.22 -12.51 -7.55
CA ALA A 78 8.62 -12.81 -7.81
C ALA A 78 8.91 -14.32 -7.70
N TRP A 79 8.32 -15.01 -6.72
CA TRP A 79 8.41 -16.46 -6.61
C TRP A 79 7.74 -17.18 -7.79
N LEU A 80 6.55 -16.74 -8.19
CA LEU A 80 5.84 -17.32 -9.34
C LEU A 80 6.60 -17.10 -10.66
N GLN A 81 7.27 -15.95 -10.80
CA GLN A 81 8.13 -15.66 -11.95
C GLN A 81 9.32 -16.62 -12.00
N TYR A 82 9.95 -16.91 -10.86
CA TYR A 82 11.00 -17.92 -10.76
C TYR A 82 10.51 -19.31 -11.17
N VAL A 83 9.34 -19.74 -10.67
CA VAL A 83 8.76 -21.05 -11.02
C VAL A 83 8.48 -21.17 -12.51
N ARG A 84 8.03 -20.08 -13.15
CA ARG A 84 7.72 -20.05 -14.59
C ARG A 84 8.99 -20.11 -15.45
N LEU A 85 10.02 -19.35 -15.08
CA LEU A 85 11.30 -19.28 -15.79
C LEU A 85 12.44 -19.36 -14.76
N PRO A 86 12.94 -20.58 -14.45
CA PRO A 86 13.96 -20.80 -13.43
C PRO A 86 15.34 -20.24 -13.82
N ASP A 87 15.54 -18.95 -13.60
CA ASP A 87 16.81 -18.25 -13.75
C ASP A 87 16.94 -17.19 -12.65
N ILE A 88 17.76 -17.50 -11.65
CA ILE A 88 17.89 -16.67 -10.45
C ILE A 88 18.58 -15.34 -10.75
N ARG A 89 19.55 -15.33 -11.67
CA ARG A 89 20.29 -14.13 -12.05
C ARG A 89 19.38 -13.18 -12.81
N ARG A 90 18.60 -13.72 -13.76
CA ARG A 90 17.61 -12.93 -14.50
C ARG A 90 16.53 -12.37 -13.58
N LEU A 91 16.05 -13.15 -12.61
CA LEU A 91 15.09 -12.68 -11.60
C LEU A 91 15.69 -11.55 -10.75
N SER A 92 16.91 -11.72 -10.24
CA SER A 92 17.61 -10.72 -9.44
C SER A 92 17.78 -9.40 -10.19
N ILE A 93 18.29 -9.44 -11.44
CA ILE A 93 18.44 -8.24 -12.28
C ILE A 93 17.08 -7.60 -12.56
N PHE A 94 16.04 -8.39 -12.82
CA PHE A 94 14.69 -7.87 -13.03
C PHE A 94 14.15 -7.16 -11.78
N LEU A 95 14.30 -7.74 -10.60
CA LEU A 95 13.87 -7.12 -9.34
C LEU A 95 14.66 -5.84 -9.04
N LEU A 96 15.98 -5.84 -9.24
CA LEU A 96 16.83 -4.67 -9.06
C LEU A 96 16.40 -3.53 -10.00
N SER A 97 16.34 -3.80 -11.30
CA SER A 97 15.97 -2.79 -12.30
C SER A 97 14.54 -2.28 -12.13
N ARG A 98 13.59 -3.16 -11.78
CA ARG A 98 12.21 -2.77 -11.47
C ARG A 98 12.11 -1.94 -10.20
N GLY A 99 12.87 -2.29 -9.15
CA GLY A 99 12.90 -1.53 -7.92
C GLY A 99 13.39 -0.10 -8.13
N VAL A 100 14.50 0.06 -8.86
CA VAL A 100 15.03 1.38 -9.25
C VAL A 100 14.02 2.16 -10.08
N TRP A 101 13.36 1.50 -11.04
CA TRP A 101 12.33 2.14 -11.85
C TRP A 101 11.16 2.70 -11.02
N LEU A 102 10.68 1.93 -10.03
CA LEU A 102 9.62 2.40 -9.12
C LEU A 102 10.04 3.62 -8.30
N MET A 103 11.30 3.69 -7.88
CA MET A 103 11.85 4.85 -7.17
C MET A 103 11.90 6.10 -8.08
N VAL A 104 12.29 5.93 -9.35
CA VAL A 104 12.26 7.02 -10.32
C VAL A 104 10.83 7.52 -10.53
N VAL A 105 9.87 6.61 -10.72
CA VAL A 105 8.44 6.95 -10.85
C VAL A 105 7.90 7.67 -9.60
N GLU A 106 8.32 7.25 -8.40
CA GLU A 106 7.92 7.89 -7.14
C GLU A 106 8.35 9.36 -7.09
N VAL A 107 9.65 9.62 -7.30
CA VAL A 107 10.22 10.96 -7.14
C VAL A 107 9.78 11.91 -8.27
N THR A 108 9.44 11.38 -9.44
CA THR A 108 9.08 12.19 -10.61
C THR A 108 7.56 12.32 -10.77
N ILE A 109 6.91 11.27 -11.25
CA ILE A 109 5.50 11.26 -11.65
C ILE A 109 4.59 11.33 -10.42
N VAL A 110 4.82 10.46 -9.43
CA VAL A 110 3.93 10.34 -8.27
C VAL A 110 4.09 11.51 -7.31
N GLY A 111 5.32 11.97 -7.07
CA GLY A 111 5.59 13.18 -6.29
C GLY A 111 4.85 14.39 -6.84
N LEU A 112 4.90 14.59 -8.17
CA LEU A 112 4.10 15.61 -8.85
C LEU A 112 2.59 15.34 -8.72
N GLY A 113 2.14 14.10 -8.87
CA GLY A 113 0.74 13.71 -8.76
C GLY A 113 0.11 13.96 -7.38
N TRP A 114 0.91 13.96 -6.30
CA TRP A 114 0.43 14.22 -4.94
C TRP A 114 0.25 15.71 -4.61
N SER A 115 0.99 16.60 -5.27
CA SER A 115 0.97 18.03 -4.94
C SER A 115 0.45 18.91 -6.07
N PHE A 116 0.56 18.45 -7.32
CA PHE A 116 0.15 19.15 -8.52
C PHE A 116 0.62 20.62 -8.56
N GLY A 117 1.85 20.89 -8.11
CA GLY A 117 2.41 22.25 -8.01
C GLY A 117 3.91 22.23 -7.74
N TRP A 118 4.54 23.38 -7.52
CA TRP A 118 5.94 23.53 -7.10
C TRP A 118 6.05 24.70 -6.08
N PRO A 119 7.00 24.67 -5.11
CA PRO A 119 7.91 23.57 -4.75
C PRO A 119 7.21 22.42 -4.01
N VAL A 120 7.55 21.18 -4.38
CA VAL A 120 7.01 19.95 -3.75
C VAL A 120 8.08 19.35 -2.85
N PRO A 121 7.77 19.05 -1.57
CA PRO A 121 8.65 18.20 -0.80
C PRO A 121 8.69 16.82 -1.45
N VAL A 122 9.89 16.30 -1.69
CA VAL A 122 10.08 14.93 -2.21
C VAL A 122 9.44 13.97 -1.21
N LEU A 123 8.34 13.35 -1.61
CA LEU A 123 7.64 12.37 -0.80
C LEU A 123 8.14 10.98 -1.14
N LEU A 124 8.80 10.32 -0.18
CA LEU A 124 9.23 8.93 -0.32
C LEU A 124 8.17 8.03 0.30
N GLY A 125 7.18 7.70 -0.52
CA GLY A 125 5.99 6.94 -0.18
C GLY A 125 6.08 5.44 -0.45
N ILE A 126 4.96 4.83 -0.82
CA ILE A 126 4.84 3.37 -0.93
C ILE A 126 5.65 2.78 -2.09
N LEU A 127 5.79 3.46 -3.25
CA LEU A 127 6.61 2.93 -4.35
C LEU A 127 8.09 2.96 -3.99
N TRP A 128 8.53 3.93 -3.18
CA TRP A 128 9.88 3.95 -2.62
C TRP A 128 10.15 2.70 -1.77
N ALA A 129 9.24 2.39 -0.82
CA ALA A 129 9.35 1.18 -0.01
C ALA A 129 9.30 -0.10 -0.86
N ILE A 130 8.38 -0.22 -1.82
CA ILE A 130 8.33 -1.37 -2.73
C ILE A 130 9.63 -1.48 -3.53
N GLY A 131 10.18 -0.36 -4.00
CA GLY A 131 11.42 -0.31 -4.75
C GLY A 131 12.59 -0.89 -3.95
N TRP A 132 12.80 -0.40 -2.73
CA TRP A 132 13.83 -0.93 -1.83
C TRP A 132 13.58 -2.38 -1.40
N SER A 133 12.32 -2.76 -1.16
CA SER A 133 11.94 -4.15 -0.93
C SER A 133 12.32 -5.05 -2.11
N MET A 134 12.11 -4.62 -3.35
CA MET A 134 12.52 -5.39 -4.54
C MET A 134 14.04 -5.48 -4.67
N ILE A 135 14.77 -4.40 -4.37
CA ILE A 135 16.24 -4.37 -4.38
C ILE A 135 16.80 -5.34 -3.31
N ALA A 136 16.27 -5.31 -2.09
CA ALA A 136 16.65 -6.24 -1.04
C ALA A 136 16.34 -7.69 -1.45
N LEU A 137 15.14 -7.93 -2.00
CA LEU A 137 14.75 -9.24 -2.49
C LEU A 137 15.66 -9.73 -3.62
N ALA A 138 16.15 -8.85 -4.50
CA ALA A 138 17.10 -9.19 -5.56
C ALA A 138 18.39 -9.83 -5.03
N GLY A 139 18.83 -9.47 -3.82
CA GLY A 139 19.91 -10.15 -3.11
C GLY A 139 19.43 -11.43 -2.40
N LEU A 140 18.29 -11.37 -1.73
CA LEU A 140 17.76 -12.50 -0.96
C LEU A 140 17.37 -13.71 -1.81
N VAL A 141 17.00 -13.54 -3.08
CA VAL A 141 16.60 -14.66 -3.95
C VAL A 141 17.71 -15.69 -4.16
N TYR A 142 18.99 -15.33 -3.96
CA TYR A 142 20.10 -16.28 -4.01
C TYR A 142 20.09 -17.29 -2.86
N LEU A 143 19.39 -16.99 -1.77
CA LEU A 143 19.19 -17.93 -0.67
C LEU A 143 18.09 -18.94 -1.00
N PRO A 144 18.14 -20.17 -0.46
CA PRO A 144 17.02 -21.09 -0.57
C PRO A 144 15.74 -20.45 -0.02
N ARG A 145 14.59 -20.70 -0.68
CA ARG A 145 13.28 -20.09 -0.33
C ARG A 145 12.96 -20.09 1.17
N LYS A 146 13.31 -21.18 1.88
CA LYS A 146 13.08 -21.30 3.33
C LYS A 146 13.84 -20.24 4.12
N TRP A 147 15.07 -19.90 3.74
CA TRP A 147 15.85 -18.85 4.38
C TRP A 147 15.30 -17.47 4.09
N VAL A 148 14.81 -17.21 2.88
CA VAL A 148 14.11 -15.95 2.57
C VAL A 148 12.86 -15.79 3.44
N LEU A 149 12.11 -16.87 3.66
CA LEU A 149 10.97 -16.88 4.57
C LEU A 149 11.39 -16.59 6.02
N ILE A 150 12.46 -17.23 6.50
CA ILE A 150 13.00 -17.00 7.85
C ILE A 150 13.41 -15.53 8.03
N VAL A 151 14.13 -14.95 7.06
CA VAL A 151 14.51 -13.53 7.08
C VAL A 151 13.27 -12.64 7.14
N GLY A 152 12.25 -12.94 6.32
CA GLY A 152 10.97 -12.23 6.35
C GLY A 152 10.28 -12.29 7.71
N LEU A 153 10.26 -13.48 8.34
CA LEU A 153 9.67 -13.70 9.67
C LEU A 153 10.47 -12.97 10.76
N VAL A 154 11.79 -13.07 10.75
CA VAL A 154 12.66 -12.41 11.74
C VAL A 154 12.48 -10.90 11.69
N ILE A 155 12.48 -10.30 10.49
CA ILE A 155 12.24 -8.87 10.36
C ILE A 155 10.82 -8.52 10.83
N THR A 156 9.80 -9.18 10.29
CA THR A 156 8.39 -8.83 10.57
C THR A 156 8.02 -9.01 12.04
N LEU A 157 8.50 -10.08 12.69
CA LEU A 157 8.21 -10.35 14.10
C LEU A 157 9.11 -9.55 15.04
N GLY A 158 10.35 -9.27 14.64
CA GLY A 158 11.37 -8.72 15.53
C GLY A 158 11.58 -7.21 15.43
N HIS A 159 11.14 -6.54 14.36
CA HIS A 159 11.52 -5.15 14.15
C HIS A 159 10.98 -4.20 15.23
N ASN A 160 9.80 -4.46 15.80
CA ASN A 160 9.25 -3.65 16.91
C ASN A 160 10.10 -3.68 18.19
N LEU A 161 11.04 -4.63 18.34
CA LEU A 161 12.05 -4.57 19.42
C LEU A 161 12.98 -3.36 19.29
N LEU A 162 13.02 -2.72 18.12
CA LEU A 162 13.83 -1.55 17.83
C LEU A 162 13.10 -0.23 18.12
N ASP A 163 11.85 -0.27 18.59
CA ASP A 163 11.01 0.92 18.83
C ASP A 163 11.61 1.92 19.85
N SER A 164 12.49 1.46 20.74
CA SER A 164 13.16 2.30 21.73
C SER A 164 14.40 3.05 21.22
N ILE A 165 14.87 2.72 20.01
CA ILE A 165 16.06 3.32 19.40
C ILE A 165 15.62 4.48 18.50
N HIS A 166 16.12 5.68 18.80
CA HIS A 166 15.80 6.89 18.03
C HIS A 166 17.00 7.37 17.23
N ALA A 167 16.75 7.88 16.02
CA ALA A 167 17.77 8.42 15.12
C ALA A 167 18.56 9.57 15.74
N SER A 168 17.95 10.33 16.66
CA SER A 168 18.62 11.41 17.41
C SER A 168 19.75 10.90 18.30
N GLN A 169 19.68 9.64 18.75
CA GLN A 169 20.69 9.00 19.60
C GLN A 169 21.90 8.48 18.80
N LEU A 170 21.78 8.39 17.48
CA LEU A 170 22.75 7.72 16.61
C LEU A 170 23.70 8.69 15.86
N GLY A 171 23.62 9.99 16.18
CA GLY A 171 24.47 11.01 15.55
C GLY A 171 24.38 10.98 14.02
N MET A 172 25.52 10.86 13.34
CA MET A 172 25.57 10.83 11.87
C MET A 172 24.86 9.61 11.26
N PHE A 173 24.75 8.49 12.00
CA PHE A 173 24.04 7.30 11.54
C PHE A 173 22.51 7.44 11.67
N GLY A 174 22.02 8.50 12.30
CA GLY A 174 20.60 8.79 12.41
C GLY A 174 19.91 8.84 11.04
N ILE A 175 20.57 9.30 9.98
CA ILE A 175 19.95 9.30 8.63
C ILE A 175 19.70 7.89 8.09
N VAL A 176 20.60 6.95 8.37
CA VAL A 176 20.44 5.53 8.01
C VAL A 176 19.31 4.91 8.83
N TRP A 177 19.22 5.26 10.11
CA TRP A 177 18.12 4.82 10.97
C TRP A 177 16.77 5.35 10.51
N ASN A 178 16.70 6.62 10.10
CA ASN A 178 15.47 7.17 9.55
C ASN A 178 15.04 6.39 8.30
N PHE A 179 16.00 6.15 7.39
CA PHE A 179 15.80 5.37 6.18
C PHE A 179 15.29 3.94 6.45
N LEU A 180 15.89 3.25 7.41
CA LEU A 180 15.55 1.86 7.73
C LEU A 180 14.30 1.73 8.59
N TYR A 181 14.12 2.58 9.61
CA TYR A 181 13.18 2.34 10.69
C TYR A 181 12.26 3.52 11.04
N GLU A 182 12.81 4.73 11.19
CA GLU A 182 12.10 5.87 11.79
C GLU A 182 11.68 6.94 10.75
N PRO A 183 10.38 7.17 10.50
CA PRO A 183 9.94 8.20 9.55
C PRO A 183 10.40 9.60 9.95
N ARG A 184 10.76 10.43 8.96
CA ARG A 184 11.23 11.80 9.23
C ARG A 184 10.89 12.78 8.11
N LEU A 185 10.53 14.00 8.52
CA LEU A 185 10.44 15.17 7.65
C LEU A 185 11.73 16.00 7.76
N PHE A 186 12.44 16.16 6.65
CA PHE A 186 13.62 17.01 6.56
C PHE A 186 13.24 18.37 5.98
N SER A 187 13.74 19.42 6.62
CA SER A 187 13.47 20.81 6.26
C SER A 187 14.77 21.59 6.08
N LEU A 188 14.82 22.47 5.08
CA LEU A 188 15.95 23.37 4.77
C LEU A 188 15.44 24.81 4.77
N GLY A 189 16.05 25.69 5.56
CA GLY A 189 15.59 27.09 5.69
C GLY A 189 14.14 27.21 6.16
N GLY A 190 13.65 26.24 6.94
CA GLY A 190 12.26 26.16 7.37
C GLY A 190 11.29 25.59 6.33
N MET A 191 11.72 25.28 5.10
CA MET A 191 10.87 24.68 4.07
C MET A 191 11.00 23.14 4.10
N PRO A 192 9.89 22.37 4.11
CA PRO A 192 9.96 20.92 3.98
C PRO A 192 10.51 20.55 2.60
N VAL A 193 11.58 19.76 2.55
CA VAL A 193 12.25 19.34 1.30
C VAL A 193 12.08 17.85 1.04
N LEU A 194 12.07 17.03 2.08
CA LEU A 194 12.01 15.57 1.95
C LEU A 194 11.17 14.97 3.08
N ALA A 195 10.10 14.27 2.72
CA ALA A 195 9.26 13.51 3.63
C ALA A 195 9.54 12.02 3.45
N LEU A 196 10.29 11.43 4.38
CA LEU A 196 10.55 10.01 4.43
C LEU A 196 9.47 9.34 5.30
N SER A 197 8.32 9.04 4.70
CA SER A 197 7.18 8.45 5.42
C SER A 197 7.22 6.93 5.50
N TYR A 198 7.88 6.27 4.54
CA TYR A 198 7.95 4.82 4.44
C TYR A 198 9.39 4.30 4.66
N SER A 199 9.79 4.17 5.92
CA SER A 199 11.03 3.50 6.30
C SER A 199 11.01 2.01 5.90
N VAL A 200 12.12 1.49 5.40
CA VAL A 200 12.10 0.33 4.50
C VAL A 200 12.16 -1.05 5.18
N LEU A 201 12.66 -1.13 6.42
CA LEU A 201 13.03 -2.42 7.05
C LEU A 201 11.85 -3.39 7.11
N ALA A 202 10.73 -2.97 7.70
CA ALA A 202 9.56 -3.83 7.85
C ALA A 202 8.97 -4.26 6.49
N TRP A 203 9.02 -3.40 5.47
CA TRP A 203 8.56 -3.75 4.11
C TRP A 203 9.47 -4.77 3.42
N ILE A 204 10.77 -4.80 3.72
CA ILE A 204 11.68 -5.86 3.28
C ILE A 204 11.25 -7.20 3.91
N GLY A 205 10.83 -7.18 5.18
CA GLY A 205 10.22 -8.33 5.83
C GLY A 205 9.00 -8.86 5.07
N VAL A 206 8.05 -7.97 4.75
CA VAL A 206 6.79 -8.33 4.07
C VAL A 206 7.01 -8.90 2.66
N ILE A 207 7.91 -8.32 1.86
CA ILE A 207 8.17 -8.86 0.50
C ILE A 207 8.85 -10.23 0.57
N ALA A 208 9.74 -10.44 1.55
CA ALA A 208 10.42 -11.70 1.77
C ALA A 208 9.45 -12.79 2.25
N LEU A 209 8.50 -12.45 3.13
CA LEU A 209 7.39 -13.34 3.50
C LEU A 209 6.58 -13.75 2.26
N GLY A 210 6.22 -12.79 1.41
CA GLY A 210 5.51 -13.05 0.15
C GLY A 210 6.25 -14.04 -0.75
N TYR A 211 7.56 -13.83 -0.95
CA TYR A 211 8.39 -14.73 -1.75
C TYR A 211 8.49 -16.13 -1.13
N GLY A 212 8.75 -16.19 0.18
CA GLY A 212 8.84 -17.44 0.94
C GLY A 212 7.54 -18.26 0.89
N MET A 213 6.39 -17.58 0.96
CA MET A 213 5.06 -18.20 0.97
C MET A 213 4.45 -18.41 -0.41
N GLY A 214 5.07 -17.89 -1.48
CA GLY A 214 4.49 -17.92 -2.83
C GLY A 214 4.10 -19.30 -3.34
N HIS A 215 4.75 -20.38 -2.89
CA HIS A 215 4.41 -21.75 -3.23
C HIS A 215 2.99 -22.18 -2.81
N ILE A 216 2.42 -21.57 -1.76
CA ILE A 216 1.07 -21.85 -1.27
C ILE A 216 0.02 -21.55 -2.35
N PHE A 217 0.27 -20.56 -3.20
CA PHE A 217 -0.64 -20.17 -4.29
C PHE A 217 -0.77 -21.25 -5.38
N LEU A 218 0.07 -22.29 -5.34
CA LEU A 218 0.09 -23.39 -6.31
C LEU A 218 -0.30 -24.74 -5.70
N THR A 219 -0.65 -24.79 -4.41
CA THR A 219 -1.08 -26.03 -3.78
C THR A 219 -2.57 -26.29 -4.03
N PRO A 220 -3.00 -27.56 -4.14
CA PRO A 220 -4.42 -27.88 -4.33
C PRO A 220 -5.31 -27.38 -3.18
N ASP A 221 -4.76 -27.32 -1.98
CA ASP A 221 -5.40 -26.85 -0.76
C ASP A 221 -5.14 -25.35 -0.47
N ARG A 222 -4.79 -24.57 -1.50
CA ARG A 222 -4.47 -23.13 -1.40
C ARG A 222 -5.46 -22.38 -0.53
N ASP A 223 -6.76 -22.48 -0.82
CA ASP A 223 -7.79 -21.68 -0.16
C ASP A 223 -7.85 -21.96 1.34
N ARG A 224 -7.82 -23.25 1.71
CA ARG A 224 -7.77 -23.67 3.10
C ARG A 224 -6.53 -23.11 3.80
N ARG A 225 -5.35 -23.18 3.17
CA ARG A 225 -4.11 -22.63 3.73
C ARG A 225 -4.17 -21.12 3.91
N LEU A 226 -4.65 -20.38 2.90
CA LEU A 226 -4.81 -18.93 2.97
C LEU A 226 -5.79 -18.55 4.10
N MET A 227 -6.90 -19.26 4.24
CA MET A 227 -7.85 -19.02 5.33
C MET A 227 -7.25 -19.33 6.71
N LEU A 228 -6.54 -20.45 6.87
CA LEU A 228 -5.90 -20.82 8.14
C LEU A 228 -4.81 -19.81 8.53
N LEU A 229 -3.99 -19.37 7.56
CA LEU A 229 -2.98 -18.35 7.79
C LEU A 229 -3.63 -17.00 8.14
N GLY A 230 -4.65 -16.59 7.40
CA GLY A 230 -5.37 -15.36 7.68
C GLY A 230 -6.03 -15.36 9.05
N ALA A 231 -6.72 -16.45 9.41
CA ALA A 231 -7.30 -16.64 10.74
C ALA A 231 -6.22 -16.65 11.83
N GLY A 232 -5.11 -17.34 11.61
CA GLY A 232 -3.98 -17.36 12.55
C GLY A 232 -3.39 -15.97 12.82
N LEU A 233 -3.25 -15.14 11.77
CA LEU A 233 -2.81 -13.75 11.90
C LEU A 233 -3.82 -12.89 12.68
N LEU A 234 -5.12 -13.07 12.45
CA LEU A 234 -6.15 -12.34 13.19
C LEU A 234 -6.22 -12.77 14.66
N ILE A 235 -6.08 -14.06 14.95
CA ILE A 235 -6.00 -14.56 16.33
C ILE A 235 -4.76 -13.97 17.01
N LEU A 236 -3.60 -14.00 16.36
CA LEU A 236 -2.37 -13.41 16.88
C LEU A 236 -2.54 -11.90 17.15
N PHE A 237 -3.19 -11.17 16.23
CA PHE A 237 -3.53 -9.77 16.42
C PHE A 237 -4.41 -9.58 17.65
N LEU A 238 -5.52 -10.32 17.79
CA LEU A 238 -6.43 -10.19 18.93
C LEU A 238 -5.75 -10.52 20.26
N THR A 239 -4.91 -11.56 20.30
CA THR A 239 -4.17 -11.95 21.51
C THR A 239 -3.17 -10.88 21.92
N LEU A 240 -2.34 -10.40 20.99
CA LEU A 240 -1.30 -9.41 21.30
C LEU A 240 -1.89 -8.01 21.53
N ARG A 241 -2.84 -7.57 20.69
CA ARG A 241 -3.52 -6.28 20.82
C ARG A 241 -4.34 -6.25 22.10
N GLY A 242 -5.16 -7.27 22.35
CA GLY A 242 -6.05 -7.33 23.52
C GLY A 242 -5.33 -7.19 24.86
N GLY A 243 -4.11 -7.71 24.97
CA GLY A 243 -3.28 -7.57 26.17
C GLY A 243 -2.29 -6.40 26.16
N ASN A 244 -2.24 -5.58 25.10
CA ASN A 244 -1.18 -4.58 24.88
C ASN A 244 0.25 -5.18 25.05
N PHE A 245 0.47 -6.43 24.61
CA PHE A 245 1.70 -7.16 24.92
C PHE A 245 2.89 -6.76 24.05
N TYR A 246 2.72 -6.78 22.73
CA TYR A 246 3.81 -6.57 21.77
C TYR A 246 3.28 -6.23 20.37
N GLY A 247 4.11 -5.56 19.57
CA GLY A 247 3.89 -5.42 18.13
C GLY A 247 3.18 -4.14 17.71
N ASP A 248 2.94 -3.21 18.62
CA ASP A 248 2.55 -1.83 18.35
C ASP A 248 2.97 -0.95 19.54
N PRO A 249 3.69 0.16 19.34
CA PRO A 249 4.14 1.01 20.44
C PRO A 249 3.04 1.93 20.98
N ARG A 250 1.85 1.96 20.36
CA ARG A 250 0.71 2.76 20.83
C ARG A 250 -0.30 1.84 21.51
N PRO A 251 -0.29 1.71 22.86
CA PRO A 251 -1.27 0.89 23.55
C PRO A 251 -2.67 1.49 23.38
N TRP A 252 -3.69 0.64 23.20
CA TRP A 252 -5.08 1.09 23.23
C TRP A 252 -5.59 1.18 24.67
N ALA A 253 -6.59 2.00 24.89
CA ALA A 253 -7.28 2.14 26.17
C ALA A 253 -8.81 2.11 26.01
N MET A 254 -9.52 1.80 27.10
CA MET A 254 -10.96 2.01 27.16
C MET A 254 -11.27 3.50 27.14
N GLN A 255 -12.13 3.91 26.22
CA GLN A 255 -12.57 5.28 26.04
C GLN A 255 -13.95 5.50 26.68
N ALA A 256 -14.40 6.75 26.77
CA ALA A 256 -15.71 7.09 27.33
C ALA A 256 -16.87 6.45 26.53
N HIS A 257 -16.69 6.32 25.21
CA HIS A 257 -17.66 5.74 24.29
C HIS A 257 -17.13 4.43 23.67
N LEU A 258 -18.04 3.52 23.34
CA LEU A 258 -17.69 2.20 22.80
C LEU A 258 -17.06 2.35 21.40
N GLU A 259 -17.61 3.22 20.57
CA GLU A 259 -17.11 3.54 19.25
C GLU A 259 -15.65 4.02 19.26
N ASP A 260 -15.30 4.88 20.22
CA ASP A 260 -13.94 5.39 20.39
C ASP A 260 -12.99 4.29 20.87
N THR A 261 -13.48 3.42 21.76
CA THR A 261 -12.70 2.25 22.21
C THR A 261 -12.41 1.29 21.06
N VAL A 262 -13.39 1.05 20.18
CA VAL A 262 -13.20 0.20 18.99
C VAL A 262 -12.25 0.87 18.00
N MET A 263 -12.38 2.17 17.76
CA MET A 263 -11.47 2.91 16.89
C MET A 263 -10.03 2.89 17.43
N ASP A 264 -9.83 3.14 18.72
CA ASP A 264 -8.52 3.06 19.37
C ASP A 264 -7.92 1.64 19.30
N PHE A 265 -8.73 0.62 19.59
CA PHE A 265 -8.32 -0.79 19.45
C PHE A 265 -7.83 -1.11 18.02
N MET A 266 -8.51 -0.60 17.01
CA MET A 266 -8.18 -0.79 15.59
C MET A 266 -7.11 0.17 15.05
N ASN A 267 -6.72 1.19 15.83
CA ASN A 267 -5.72 2.19 15.45
C ASN A 267 -4.28 1.66 15.65
N VAL A 268 -3.85 0.83 14.72
CA VAL A 268 -2.50 0.25 14.66
C VAL A 268 -1.54 1.07 13.79
N GLN A 269 -0.28 1.16 14.19
CA GLN A 269 0.73 2.02 13.57
C GLN A 269 1.12 1.53 12.19
N LYS A 270 0.96 2.44 11.22
CA LYS A 270 1.28 2.20 9.82
C LYS A 270 2.74 2.56 9.44
N TYR A 271 3.37 3.49 10.15
CA TYR A 271 4.68 4.05 9.79
C TYR A 271 5.64 4.05 10.99
N PRO A 272 6.64 3.14 11.03
CA PRO A 272 6.75 1.94 10.20
C PRO A 272 5.57 0.97 10.44
N PRO A 273 5.27 0.04 9.52
CA PRO A 273 4.13 -0.87 9.70
C PRO A 273 4.43 -1.81 10.86
N SER A 274 3.67 -1.68 11.95
CA SER A 274 3.83 -2.51 13.15
C SER A 274 3.46 -3.96 12.88
N LEU A 275 3.93 -4.90 13.71
CA LEU A 275 3.51 -6.30 13.62
C LEU A 275 1.99 -6.42 13.68
N LEU A 276 1.31 -5.69 14.58
CA LEU A 276 -0.14 -5.73 14.71
C LEU A 276 -0.84 -5.17 13.47
N TYR A 277 -0.31 -4.10 12.89
CA TYR A 277 -0.76 -3.58 11.59
C TYR A 277 -0.64 -4.64 10.49
N LEU A 278 0.48 -5.35 10.41
CA LEU A 278 0.67 -6.41 9.41
C LEU A 278 -0.22 -7.63 9.66
N CYS A 279 -0.40 -8.06 10.90
CA CYS A 279 -1.27 -9.17 11.27
C CYS A 279 -2.72 -8.90 10.88
N VAL A 280 -3.29 -7.76 11.27
CA VAL A 280 -4.70 -7.46 10.98
C VAL A 280 -4.92 -7.27 9.47
N THR A 281 -4.03 -6.56 8.79
CA THR A 281 -4.20 -6.24 7.36
C THR A 281 -3.96 -7.45 6.46
N LEU A 282 -2.85 -8.18 6.64
CA LEU A 282 -2.59 -9.41 5.87
C LEU A 282 -3.57 -10.51 6.26
N GLY A 283 -3.99 -10.58 7.54
CA GLY A 283 -5.01 -11.52 8.00
C GLY A 283 -6.32 -11.38 7.22
N VAL A 284 -6.84 -10.15 7.14
CA VAL A 284 -8.03 -9.83 6.33
C VAL A 284 -7.80 -10.15 4.85
N VAL A 285 -6.68 -9.74 4.28
CA VAL A 285 -6.37 -9.95 2.85
C VAL A 285 -6.33 -11.44 2.48
N LEU A 286 -5.70 -12.28 3.31
CA LEU A 286 -5.60 -13.72 3.07
C LEU A 286 -6.95 -14.42 3.27
N LEU A 287 -7.77 -13.97 4.22
CA LEU A 287 -9.13 -14.47 4.41
C LEU A 287 -10.05 -14.11 3.25
N LEU A 288 -9.90 -12.92 2.66
CA LEU A 288 -10.70 -12.47 1.52
C LEU A 288 -10.36 -13.20 0.23
N ALA A 289 -9.09 -13.57 0.02
CA ALA A 289 -8.59 -14.08 -1.25
C ALA A 289 -9.43 -15.22 -1.87
N PRO A 290 -9.84 -16.29 -1.13
CA PRO A 290 -10.65 -17.37 -1.71
C PRO A 290 -12.06 -16.94 -2.14
N TRP A 291 -12.63 -15.92 -1.51
CA TRP A 291 -13.98 -15.44 -1.83
C TRP A 291 -14.01 -14.60 -3.10
N LEU A 292 -12.87 -14.00 -3.48
CA LEU A 292 -12.77 -13.16 -4.67
C LEU A 292 -12.90 -13.94 -5.98
N GLU A 293 -12.54 -15.21 -5.99
CA GLU A 293 -12.74 -16.09 -7.15
C GLU A 293 -14.20 -16.54 -7.31
N ARG A 294 -15.05 -16.31 -6.29
CA ARG A 294 -16.49 -16.61 -6.32
C ARG A 294 -17.34 -15.42 -6.76
N LEU A 295 -16.70 -14.30 -7.12
CA LEU A 295 -17.42 -13.12 -7.57
C LEU A 295 -18.10 -13.36 -8.93
N PRO A 296 -19.21 -12.66 -9.22
CA PRO A 296 -19.80 -12.71 -10.54
C PRO A 296 -18.79 -12.31 -11.62
N ALA A 297 -18.83 -12.98 -12.78
CA ALA A 297 -17.86 -12.80 -13.87
C ALA A 297 -17.66 -11.33 -14.32
N ARG A 298 -18.69 -10.47 -14.17
CA ARG A 298 -18.57 -9.03 -14.46
C ARG A 298 -17.62 -8.33 -13.49
N LEU A 299 -17.77 -8.59 -12.20
CA LEU A 299 -16.95 -7.96 -11.17
C LEU A 299 -15.53 -8.50 -11.18
N GLU A 300 -15.38 -9.82 -11.37
CA GLU A 300 -14.08 -10.48 -11.58
C GLU A 300 -13.29 -9.80 -12.71
N ARG A 301 -13.94 -9.55 -13.86
CA ARG A 301 -13.33 -8.88 -15.00
C ARG A 301 -12.92 -7.44 -14.70
N ILE A 302 -13.76 -6.69 -13.99
CA ILE A 302 -13.47 -5.29 -13.63
C ILE A 302 -12.25 -5.23 -12.70
N LEU A 303 -12.29 -5.98 -11.60
CA LEU A 303 -11.20 -6.02 -10.63
C LEU A 303 -9.91 -6.59 -11.24
N GLY A 304 -10.02 -7.68 -11.99
CA GLY A 304 -8.91 -8.27 -12.72
C GLY A 304 -8.26 -7.29 -13.71
N THR A 305 -9.03 -6.40 -14.33
CA THR A 305 -8.48 -5.35 -15.21
C THR A 305 -7.59 -4.39 -14.42
N PHE A 306 -8.05 -3.88 -13.27
CA PHE A 306 -7.24 -2.99 -12.42
C PHE A 306 -5.97 -3.68 -11.92
N GLY A 307 -6.10 -4.88 -11.35
CA GLY A 307 -4.95 -5.56 -10.78
C GLY A 307 -4.00 -6.16 -11.80
N ALA A 308 -4.41 -6.32 -13.06
CA ALA A 308 -3.51 -6.73 -14.13
C ALA A 308 -2.50 -5.65 -14.52
N VAL A 309 -2.82 -4.38 -14.25
CA VAL A 309 -1.98 -3.20 -14.56
C VAL A 309 -1.90 -2.24 -13.36
N PRO A 310 -1.42 -2.72 -12.20
CA PRO A 310 -1.61 -2.01 -10.94
C PRO A 310 -0.82 -0.70 -10.87
N LEU A 311 0.35 -0.61 -11.51
CA LEU A 311 1.11 0.64 -11.57
C LEU A 311 0.40 1.70 -12.40
N MET A 312 -0.15 1.34 -13.56
CA MET A 312 -0.96 2.26 -14.37
C MET A 312 -2.19 2.73 -13.58
N ALA A 313 -2.90 1.81 -12.93
CA ALA A 313 -4.03 2.14 -12.10
C ALA A 313 -3.64 3.12 -10.97
N TYR A 314 -2.49 2.89 -10.32
CA TYR A 314 -1.94 3.74 -9.26
C TYR A 314 -1.43 5.11 -9.74
N VAL A 315 -0.92 5.22 -10.96
CA VAL A 315 -0.45 6.52 -11.48
C VAL A 315 -1.65 7.31 -11.98
N ALA A 316 -2.51 6.69 -12.80
CA ALA A 316 -3.65 7.37 -13.40
C ALA A 316 -4.67 7.84 -12.37
N HIS A 317 -4.92 7.07 -11.28
CA HIS A 317 -5.91 7.50 -10.29
C HIS A 317 -5.49 8.78 -9.59
N LEU A 318 -4.20 9.05 -9.35
CA LEU A 318 -3.78 10.30 -8.70
C LEU A 318 -4.23 11.52 -9.50
N TYR A 319 -3.99 11.51 -10.81
CA TYR A 319 -4.40 12.59 -11.70
C TYR A 319 -5.91 12.68 -11.89
N ILE A 320 -6.59 11.53 -12.03
CA ILE A 320 -8.04 11.48 -12.20
C ILE A 320 -8.75 11.98 -10.94
N VAL A 321 -8.35 11.51 -9.76
CA VAL A 321 -8.89 11.95 -8.47
C VAL A 321 -8.75 13.45 -8.33
N HIS A 322 -7.57 13.98 -8.66
CA HIS A 322 -7.29 15.39 -8.57
C HIS A 322 -8.19 16.23 -9.50
N ALA A 323 -8.29 15.83 -10.77
CA ALA A 323 -9.16 16.50 -11.74
C ALA A 323 -10.64 16.46 -11.32
N VAL A 324 -11.12 15.29 -10.87
CA VAL A 324 -12.50 15.12 -10.37
C VAL A 324 -12.74 15.99 -9.15
N ALA A 325 -11.78 16.07 -8.21
CA ALA A 325 -11.89 16.90 -7.03
C ALA A 325 -11.98 18.39 -7.39
N ILE A 326 -11.15 18.89 -8.31
CA ILE A 326 -11.23 20.29 -8.78
C ILE A 326 -12.61 20.60 -9.36
N VAL A 327 -13.11 19.73 -10.25
CA VAL A 327 -14.44 19.91 -10.85
C VAL A 327 -15.54 19.89 -9.79
N ALA A 328 -15.46 19.00 -8.80
CA ALA A 328 -16.44 18.90 -7.73
C ALA A 328 -16.45 20.14 -6.83
N HIS A 329 -15.29 20.74 -6.52
CA HIS A 329 -15.23 22.00 -5.76
C HIS A 329 -15.83 23.15 -6.55
N LEU A 330 -15.49 23.28 -7.84
CA LEU A 330 -16.06 24.31 -8.71
C LEU A 330 -17.59 24.18 -8.82
N ALA A 331 -18.09 22.96 -9.02
CA ALA A 331 -19.53 22.69 -9.12
C ALA A 331 -20.29 23.01 -7.82
N MET A 332 -19.64 22.87 -6.67
CA MET A 332 -20.20 23.17 -5.35
C MET A 332 -19.95 24.62 -4.89
N GLY A 333 -19.34 25.47 -5.73
CA GLY A 333 -18.99 26.85 -5.37
C GLY A 333 -17.96 26.94 -4.23
N LYS A 334 -17.13 25.91 -4.04
CA LYS A 334 -16.10 25.83 -2.99
C LYS A 334 -14.76 26.36 -3.50
N PRO A 335 -13.94 26.97 -2.62
CA PRO A 335 -12.63 27.48 -3.02
C PRO A 335 -11.69 26.33 -3.41
N LEU A 336 -10.80 26.62 -4.36
CA LEU A 336 -9.73 25.70 -4.80
C LEU A 336 -8.48 25.77 -3.92
N THR A 337 -8.59 26.31 -2.71
CA THR A 337 -7.47 26.36 -1.76
C THR A 337 -7.01 24.93 -1.45
N GLY A 338 -5.72 24.66 -1.64
CA GLY A 338 -5.17 23.31 -1.49
C GLY A 338 -5.40 22.38 -2.68
N ALA A 339 -6.09 22.81 -3.73
CA ALA A 339 -6.15 22.08 -5.00
C ALA A 339 -4.81 22.08 -5.73
N PHE A 340 -3.91 23.02 -5.45
CA PHE A 340 -2.53 23.01 -5.95
C PHE A 340 -1.58 23.16 -4.77
N ASN A 341 -0.38 22.59 -4.88
CA ASN A 341 0.57 22.49 -3.78
C ASN A 341 -0.05 21.83 -2.53
N SER A 342 -0.90 20.81 -2.71
CA SER A 342 -1.71 20.22 -1.63
C SER A 342 -0.88 19.77 -0.42
N LEU A 343 0.23 19.07 -0.67
CA LEU A 343 1.13 18.59 0.39
C LEU A 343 1.87 19.73 1.11
N TYR A 344 2.28 20.76 0.37
CA TYR A 344 2.90 21.93 0.96
C TYR A 344 1.90 22.70 1.84
N MET A 345 0.70 22.96 1.31
CA MET A 345 -0.37 23.65 2.03
C MET A 345 -0.76 22.92 3.30
N SER A 346 -0.83 21.58 3.28
CA SER A 346 -1.16 20.82 4.48
C SER A 346 -0.10 20.84 5.56
N ILE A 347 1.18 20.93 5.18
CA ILE A 347 2.30 20.97 6.14
C ILE A 347 2.48 22.38 6.70
N LYS A 348 2.35 23.42 5.86
CA LYS A 348 2.69 24.81 6.24
C LYS A 348 1.49 25.68 6.59
N HIS A 349 0.35 25.42 5.98
CA HIS A 349 -0.85 26.24 6.11
C HIS A 349 -2.10 25.36 6.33
N PRO A 350 -2.09 24.42 7.30
CA PRO A 350 -3.21 23.48 7.49
C PRO A 350 -4.54 24.19 7.76
N THR A 351 -4.53 25.35 8.43
CA THR A 351 -5.72 26.15 8.70
C THR A 351 -6.32 26.77 7.44
N ALA A 352 -5.53 27.00 6.39
CA ALA A 352 -6.05 27.53 5.12
C ALA A 352 -6.91 26.50 4.36
N LEU A 353 -6.82 25.21 4.74
CA LEU A 353 -7.66 24.14 4.19
C LEU A 353 -9.00 24.01 4.92
N GLN A 354 -9.22 24.74 6.02
CA GLN A 354 -10.51 24.69 6.71
C GLN A 354 -11.60 25.32 5.85
N GLY A 355 -12.76 24.65 5.77
CA GLY A 355 -13.93 25.13 5.02
C GLY A 355 -13.94 24.81 3.52
N THR A 356 -12.87 24.22 2.98
CA THR A 356 -12.82 23.74 1.57
C THR A 356 -13.70 22.51 1.35
N ASP A 357 -14.13 21.86 2.43
CA ASP A 357 -14.77 20.55 2.38
C ASP A 357 -16.06 20.48 1.57
N LEU A 358 -16.14 19.43 0.76
CA LEU A 358 -17.38 18.96 0.19
C LEU A 358 -18.13 18.16 1.26
N PRO A 359 -19.45 17.95 1.11
CA PRO A 359 -20.19 17.05 1.99
C PRO A 359 -19.80 15.58 1.74
N LEU A 360 -19.90 14.72 2.76
CA LEU A 360 -19.44 13.33 2.70
C LEU A 360 -20.07 12.51 1.55
N TRP A 361 -21.32 12.77 1.19
CA TRP A 361 -21.97 12.10 0.06
C TRP A 361 -21.24 12.35 -1.27
N MET A 362 -20.62 13.53 -1.42
CA MET A 362 -19.87 13.89 -2.61
C MET A 362 -18.56 13.09 -2.74
N VAL A 363 -17.98 12.64 -1.62
CA VAL A 363 -16.82 11.72 -1.62
C VAL A 363 -17.17 10.43 -2.35
N TRP A 364 -18.34 9.86 -2.03
CA TRP A 364 -18.81 8.62 -2.66
C TRP A 364 -19.11 8.81 -4.14
N VAL A 365 -19.74 9.93 -4.52
CA VAL A 365 -20.01 10.27 -5.93
C VAL A 365 -18.70 10.41 -6.71
N CYS A 366 -17.75 11.19 -6.19
CA CYS A 366 -16.43 11.37 -6.79
C CYS A 366 -15.69 10.04 -6.92
N TRP A 367 -15.78 9.16 -5.91
CA TRP A 367 -15.16 7.84 -5.94
C TRP A 367 -15.73 6.96 -7.07
N VAL A 368 -17.05 6.90 -7.22
CA VAL A 368 -17.68 6.16 -8.33
C VAL A 368 -17.21 6.70 -9.69
N ILE A 369 -17.18 8.03 -9.84
CA ILE A 369 -16.69 8.69 -11.07
C ILE A 369 -15.23 8.32 -11.35
N VAL A 370 -14.36 8.39 -10.33
CA VAL A 370 -12.94 8.04 -10.46
C VAL A 370 -12.78 6.59 -10.91
N ILE A 371 -13.48 5.63 -10.29
CA ILE A 371 -13.40 4.22 -10.69
C ILE A 371 -13.91 4.03 -12.12
N ALA A 372 -15.01 4.69 -12.49
CA ALA A 372 -15.58 4.63 -13.84
C ALA A 372 -14.62 5.18 -14.91
N LEU A 373 -13.91 6.28 -14.62
CA LEU A 373 -12.90 6.87 -15.51
C LEU A 373 -11.60 6.07 -15.55
N LEU A 374 -11.20 5.46 -14.43
CA LEU A 374 -9.98 4.66 -14.35
C LEU A 374 -10.10 3.34 -15.14
N TYR A 375 -11.29 2.76 -15.19
CA TYR A 375 -11.54 1.49 -15.88
C TYR A 375 -11.14 1.49 -17.38
N PRO A 376 -11.62 2.42 -18.24
CA PRO A 376 -11.24 2.44 -19.65
C PRO A 376 -9.74 2.69 -19.85
N VAL A 377 -9.10 3.51 -19.00
CA VAL A 377 -7.64 3.75 -19.05
C VAL A 377 -6.87 2.46 -18.78
N CYS A 378 -7.23 1.74 -17.73
CA CYS A 378 -6.60 0.46 -17.39
C CYS A 378 -6.85 -0.61 -18.46
N ARG A 379 -8.06 -0.64 -19.02
CA ARG A 379 -8.42 -1.58 -20.09
C ARG A 379 -7.63 -1.32 -21.37
N TRP A 380 -7.48 -0.05 -21.75
CA TRP A 380 -6.67 0.36 -22.90
C TRP A 380 -5.20 -0.04 -22.69
N TRP A 381 -4.64 0.26 -21.52
CA TRP A 381 -3.26 -0.10 -21.20
C TRP A 381 -3.01 -1.60 -21.19
N LEU A 382 -3.96 -2.38 -20.66
CA LEU A 382 -3.92 -3.84 -20.71
C LEU A 382 -3.89 -4.34 -22.16
N GLY A 383 -4.70 -3.75 -23.04
CA GLY A 383 -4.68 -4.06 -24.48
C GLY A 383 -3.33 -3.77 -25.14
N ILE A 384 -2.67 -2.66 -24.78
CA ILE A 384 -1.32 -2.33 -25.25
C ILE A 384 -0.32 -3.41 -24.81
N LYS A 385 -0.32 -3.79 -23.52
CA LYS A 385 0.58 -4.82 -23.00
C LYS A 385 0.37 -6.19 -23.64
N GLN A 386 -0.84 -6.49 -24.10
CA GLN A 386 -1.13 -7.74 -24.81
C GLN A 386 -0.65 -7.72 -26.26
N ARG A 387 -0.71 -6.56 -26.93
CA ARG A 387 -0.31 -6.39 -28.35
C ARG A 387 1.19 -6.18 -28.52
N HIS A 388 1.86 -5.55 -27.55
CA HIS A 388 3.27 -5.19 -27.63
C HIS A 388 4.10 -5.92 -26.58
N LYS A 389 5.21 -6.54 -27.01
CA LYS A 389 6.16 -7.26 -26.14
C LYS A 389 7.43 -6.46 -25.83
N ASN A 390 7.34 -5.13 -25.87
CA ASN A 390 8.50 -4.26 -25.63
C ASN A 390 9.04 -4.46 -24.21
N TRP A 391 10.37 -4.45 -24.06
CA TRP A 391 11.04 -4.74 -22.79
C TRP A 391 10.58 -3.80 -21.65
N TRP A 392 10.35 -2.52 -21.95
CA TRP A 392 9.93 -1.52 -20.97
C TRP A 392 8.50 -1.75 -20.42
N LEU A 393 7.63 -2.43 -21.17
CA LEU A 393 6.27 -2.78 -20.71
C LEU A 393 6.26 -3.85 -19.61
N ALA A 394 7.38 -4.55 -19.38
CA ALA A 394 7.53 -5.45 -18.25
C ALA A 394 7.78 -4.69 -16.92
N TYR A 395 8.21 -3.43 -17.02
CA TYR A 395 8.51 -2.56 -15.88
C TYR A 395 7.31 -1.72 -15.42
N LEU A 396 6.29 -1.61 -16.28
CA LEU A 396 5.02 -0.90 -16.04
C LEU A 396 3.86 -1.88 -15.89
#